data_AF-A0A661VW72-F1
#
_entry.id   AF-A0A661VW72-F1
#
_cell.length_a   1.000
_cell.length_b   1.000
_cell.length_c   1.000
_cell.angle_alpha   90.00
_cell.angle_beta   90.00
_cell.angle_gamma   90.00
#
_symmetry.space_group_name_H-M   'P 1'
#
loop_
_entity.id
_entity.type
_entity.pdbx_description
1 polymer ?
#
loop_
_entity_poly.entity_id
_entity_poly.type
_entity_poly.pdbx_seq_one_letter_code
_entity_poly.pdbx_strand_id
1 'polypeptide(L)'
;EYFAKMAASCQAAGLAFSWSFAEDNSIHARHIVIDNGWKILLDRGLDIFQRYEMNDAFSIANRMQQFRPCKAFEATFLRADSLPAAGAEQGE
;
A
#
# COMPACT_ATOMS: atom_id res chain seq x y z
N GLU A 1 -16.70 -3.81 5.75
CA GLU A 1 -17.28 -4.63 4.67
C GLU A 1 -16.35 -4.78 3.45
N TYR A 2 -15.91 -3.68 2.81
CA TYR A 2 -15.09 -3.77 1.58
C TYR A 2 -13.76 -4.50 1.77
N PHE A 3 -13.04 -4.29 2.87
CA PHE A 3 -11.79 -5.01 3.14
C PHE A 3 -11.99 -6.52 3.28
N ALA A 4 -13.13 -6.97 3.80
CA ALA A 4 -13.46 -8.40 3.86
C ALA A 4 -13.74 -8.96 2.46
N LYS A 5 -14.40 -8.20 1.58
CA LYS A 5 -14.58 -8.59 0.17
C LYS A 5 -13.24 -8.69 -0.57
N MET A 6 -12.34 -7.73 -0.33
CA MET A 6 -10.97 -7.79 -0.86
C MET A 6 -10.24 -9.03 -0.38
N ALA A 7 -10.31 -9.34 0.92
CA ALA A 7 -9.70 -10.56 1.48
C ALA A 7 -10.18 -11.84 0.79
N ALA A 8 -11.49 -11.97 0.59
CA ALA A 8 -12.08 -13.12 -0.10
C ALA A 8 -11.63 -13.23 -1.57
N SER A 9 -11.54 -12.10 -2.28
CA SER A 9 -11.01 -12.10 -3.66
C SER A 9 -9.53 -12.47 -3.73
N CYS A 10 -8.70 -11.97 -2.80
CA CYS A 10 -7.28 -12.32 -2.70
C CYS A 10 -7.11 -13.82 -2.39
N GLN A 11 -7.93 -14.37 -1.50
CA GLN A 11 -7.89 -15.79 -1.13
C GLN A 11 -8.13 -16.70 -2.33
N ALA A 12 -9.06 -16.33 -3.24
CA ALA A 12 -9.30 -17.09 -4.47
C ALA A 12 -8.07 -17.14 -5.40
N ALA A 13 -7.17 -16.16 -5.29
CA ALA A 13 -5.89 -16.11 -6.00
C ALA A 13 -4.72 -16.70 -5.20
N GLY A 14 -4.96 -17.30 -4.02
CA GLY A 14 -3.92 -17.86 -3.15
C GLY A 14 -3.15 -16.83 -2.33
N LEU A 15 -3.65 -15.59 -2.24
CA LEU A 15 -3.00 -14.50 -1.49
C LEU A 15 -3.64 -14.33 -0.11
N ALA A 16 -2.83 -14.42 0.95
CA ALA A 16 -3.27 -14.11 2.31
C ALA A 16 -3.32 -12.59 2.52
N PHE A 17 -4.53 -12.03 2.60
CA PHE A 17 -4.75 -10.60 2.86
C PHE A 17 -5.40 -10.40 4.23
N SER A 18 -4.69 -9.72 5.12
CA SER A 18 -5.17 -9.32 6.45
C SER A 18 -5.27 -7.80 6.56
N TRP A 19 -6.21 -7.32 7.37
CA TRP A 19 -6.38 -5.89 7.63
C TRP A 19 -6.80 -5.68 9.09
N SER A 20 -6.46 -4.52 9.63
CA SER A 20 -6.88 -4.06 10.95
C SER A 20 -7.12 -2.56 10.91
N PHE A 21 -7.96 -2.08 11.84
CA PHE A 21 -8.02 -0.66 12.16
C PHE A 21 -7.18 -0.44 13.42
N ALA A 22 -6.31 0.58 13.42
CA ALA A 22 -5.76 1.05 14.69
C ALA A 22 -6.86 1.77 15.48
N GLU A 23 -6.97 1.44 16.75
CA GLU A 23 -7.98 2.00 17.65
C GLU A 23 -7.61 3.40 18.14
N ASP A 24 -6.31 3.69 18.21
CA ASP A 24 -5.77 5.02 18.45
C ASP A 24 -5.32 5.65 17.13
N ASN A 25 -5.36 6.97 17.05
CA ASN A 25 -4.89 7.75 15.91
C ASN A 25 -3.35 7.63 15.69
N SER A 26 -2.71 6.57 16.19
CA SER A 26 -1.28 6.33 16.26
C SER A 26 -0.65 6.08 14.90
N ILE A 27 -1.43 5.70 13.88
CA ILE A 27 -0.91 5.47 12.53
C ILE A 27 -0.83 6.81 11.78
N HIS A 28 0.17 7.61 12.13
CA HIS A 28 0.61 8.75 11.32
C HIS A 28 1.59 8.32 10.20
N ALA A 29 2.14 7.11 10.28
CA ALA A 29 3.19 6.63 9.39
C ALA A 29 2.63 5.97 8.12
N ARG A 30 2.64 6.70 7.00
CA ARG A 30 2.29 6.19 5.67
C ARG A 30 3.53 5.58 5.01
N HIS A 31 3.65 4.26 5.10
CA HIS A 31 4.80 3.56 4.53
C HIS A 31 4.44 2.17 4.03
N ILE A 32 5.26 1.66 3.12
CA ILE A 32 5.18 0.31 2.59
C ILE A 32 6.48 -0.39 3.01
N VAL A 33 6.36 -1.56 3.64
CA VAL A 33 7.50 -2.44 3.90
C VAL A 33 7.41 -3.62 2.94
N ILE A 34 8.54 -3.94 2.33
CA ILE A 34 8.69 -5.06 1.42
C ILE A 34 9.68 -6.04 2.05
N ASP A 35 9.39 -7.33 1.93
CA ASP A 35 10.18 -8.43 2.50
C ASP A 35 11.63 -8.50 1.98
N ASN A 36 11.90 -7.91 0.82
CA ASN A 36 13.24 -7.77 0.24
C ASN A 36 14.09 -6.66 0.87
N GLY A 37 13.72 -6.16 2.05
CA GLY A 37 14.50 -5.19 2.83
C GLY A 37 14.28 -3.74 2.41
N TRP A 38 13.22 -3.42 1.67
CA TRP A 38 12.89 -2.03 1.32
C TRP A 38 11.76 -1.48 2.19
N LYS A 39 11.91 -0.21 2.58
CA LYS A 39 10.88 0.59 3.21
C LYS A 39 10.67 1.87 2.41
N ILE A 40 9.45 2.10 1.97
CA ILE A 40 9.06 3.26 1.17
C ILE A 40 8.18 4.15 2.04
N LEU A 41 8.65 5.35 2.33
CA LEU A 41 7.88 6.38 3.05
C LEU A 41 7.18 7.27 2.03
N LEU A 42 5.88 7.51 2.21
CA LEU A 42 5.09 8.39 1.34
C LEU A 42 4.34 9.42 2.18
N ASP A 43 4.60 10.71 1.96
CA ASP A 43 3.95 11.79 2.72
C ASP A 43 2.40 11.74 2.64
N ARG A 44 1.85 11.37 1.47
CA ARG A 44 0.41 11.25 1.19
C ARG A 44 -0.13 9.81 1.19
N GLY A 45 0.73 8.81 1.39
CA GLY A 45 0.34 7.40 1.28
C GLY A 45 -0.06 7.03 -0.15
N LEU A 46 -1.11 6.21 -0.31
CA LEU A 46 -1.56 5.75 -1.64
C LEU A 46 -2.45 6.78 -2.39
N ASP A 47 -2.88 7.88 -1.74
CA ASP A 47 -3.68 8.94 -2.37
C ASP A 47 -2.81 10.06 -2.99
N ILE A 48 -1.97 9.67 -3.95
CA ILE A 48 -1.07 10.58 -4.67
C ILE A 48 -1.65 11.10 -5.99
N PHE A 49 -2.69 10.47 -6.53
CA PHE A 49 -3.21 10.85 -7.85
C PHE A 49 -4.14 12.06 -7.76
N GLN A 50 -4.06 12.95 -8.75
CA GLN A 50 -5.04 14.01 -8.90
C GLN A 50 -6.39 13.43 -9.29
N ARG A 51 -7.44 14.14 -8.90
CA ARG A 51 -8.79 13.85 -9.37
C ARG A 51 -8.81 14.13 -10.87
N TYR A 52 -9.16 13.12 -11.64
CA TYR A 52 -9.31 13.21 -13.08
C TYR A 52 -10.79 13.15 -13.42
N GLU A 53 -11.16 13.66 -14.60
CA GLU A 53 -12.53 13.60 -15.07
C GLU A 53 -12.87 12.18 -15.51
N MET A 54 -13.69 11.51 -14.70
CA MET A 54 -14.14 10.14 -14.94
C MET A 54 -15.12 10.04 -16.13
N ASN A 55 -15.62 11.18 -16.62
CA ASN A 55 -16.65 11.27 -17.66
C ASN A 55 -16.11 11.23 -19.10
N ASP A 56 -14.80 11.33 -19.29
CA ASP A 56 -14.20 11.11 -20.60
C ASP A 56 -13.89 9.63 -20.82
N ALA A 57 -14.76 8.94 -21.57
CA ALA A 57 -14.65 7.52 -21.87
C ALA A 57 -13.36 7.15 -22.64
N PHE A 58 -12.69 8.13 -23.26
CA PHE A 58 -11.46 7.95 -24.03
C PHE A 58 -10.19 8.34 -23.27
N SER A 59 -10.31 8.88 -22.06
CA SER A 59 -9.14 9.24 -21.26
C SER A 59 -8.39 7.97 -20.82
N ILE A 60 -7.20 7.79 -21.38
CA ILE A 60 -6.30 6.64 -21.08
C ILE A 60 -5.94 6.63 -19.59
N ALA A 61 -5.90 7.80 -18.95
CA ALA A 61 -5.66 7.95 -17.51
C ALA A 61 -6.68 7.19 -16.64
N ASN A 62 -7.88 6.91 -17.16
CA ASN A 62 -8.92 6.19 -16.44
C ASN A 62 -8.63 4.69 -16.32
N ARG A 63 -7.85 4.13 -17.27
CA ARG A 63 -7.51 2.70 -17.32
C ARG A 63 -6.07 2.42 -16.91
N MET A 64 -5.17 3.36 -17.15
CA MET A 64 -3.73 3.18 -16.98
C MET A 64 -3.18 4.22 -16.00
N GLN A 65 -2.79 3.73 -14.82
CA GLN A 65 -2.34 4.57 -13.71
C GLN A 65 -1.07 5.39 -14.04
N GLN A 66 -0.22 4.91 -14.94
CA GLN A 66 0.99 5.62 -15.39
C GLN A 66 0.71 6.95 -16.11
N PHE A 67 -0.50 7.14 -16.65
CA PHE A 67 -0.92 8.39 -17.30
C PHE A 67 -1.75 9.28 -16.38
N ARG A 68 -1.93 8.90 -15.10
CA ARG A 68 -2.64 9.73 -14.14
C ARG A 68 -1.71 10.79 -13.58
N PRO A 69 -2.05 12.09 -13.67
CA PRO A 69 -1.27 13.13 -13.03
C PRO A 69 -1.26 12.94 -11.51
N CYS A 70 -0.11 13.18 -10.89
CA CYS A 70 0.07 13.11 -9.45
C CYS A 70 -0.04 14.50 -8.80
N LYS A 71 -0.58 14.55 -7.58
CA LYS A 71 -0.43 15.69 -6.66
C LYS A 71 1.06 15.85 -6.36
N ALA A 72 1.52 17.01 -5.91
CA ALA A 72 2.87 17.10 -5.34
C ALA A 72 2.96 16.18 -4.12
N PHE A 73 3.98 15.33 -4.08
CA PHE A 73 4.20 14.35 -3.02
C PHE A 73 5.71 14.05 -2.92
N GLU A 74 6.12 13.53 -1.78
CA GLU A 74 7.48 13.06 -1.53
C GLU A 74 7.48 11.55 -1.26
N ALA A 75 8.45 10.86 -1.86
CA ALA A 75 8.73 9.46 -1.59
C ALA A 75 10.19 9.29 -1.19
N THR A 76 10.42 8.71 -0.01
CA THR A 76 11.76 8.34 0.46
C THR A 76 11.90 6.82 0.44
N PHE A 77 12.93 6.33 -0.24
CA PHE A 77 13.25 4.92 -0.36
C PHE A 77 14.41 4.59 0.59
N LEU A 78 14.13 3.77 1.59
CA LEU A 78 15.11 3.34 2.58
C LEU A 78 15.35 1.84 2.44
N ARG A 79 16.61 1.45 2.59
CA ARG A 79 16.97 0.06 2.79
C ARG A 79 16.93 -0.24 4.29
N ALA A 80 16.03 -1.13 4.69
CA ALA A 80 15.93 -1.61 6.06
C ALA A 80 16.85 -2.82 6.21
N ASP A 81 18.08 -2.60 6.70
CA ASP A 81 19.09 -3.65 6.89
C ASP A 81 18.77 -4.62 8.07
N SER A 82 17.51 -4.72 8.50
CA SER A 82 17.10 -5.67 9.53
C SER A 82 15.59 -5.94 9.49
N LEU A 83 15.18 -6.98 8.76
CA LEU A 83 14.05 -7.78 9.20
C LEU A 83 14.64 -9.04 9.86
N PRO A 84 14.28 -9.36 11.11
CA PRO A 84 14.56 -10.69 11.64
C PRO A 84 13.87 -11.70 10.71
N ALA A 85 14.58 -12.76 10.35
CA ALA A 85 14.02 -13.85 9.58
C ALA A 85 12.73 -14.33 10.27
N ALA A 86 11.62 -14.37 9.52
CA ALA A 86 10.39 -14.98 10.00
C ALA A 86 10.69 -16.46 10.35
N GLY A 87 10.76 -16.78 11.65
CA GLY A 87 11.01 -18.15 12.12
C GLY A 87 11.92 -18.34 13.34
N ALA A 88 12.33 -17.30 14.06
CA ALA A 88 13.01 -17.52 15.36
C ALA A 88 12.00 -17.90 16.44
N GLU A 89 11.74 -19.20 16.59
CA GLU A 89 11.14 -19.79 17.80
C GLU A 89 11.97 -19.34 19.02
N GLN A 90 11.37 -18.52 19.88
CA GLN A 90 11.88 -18.30 21.23
C GLN A 90 11.41 -19.47 22.09
N GLY A 91 12.24 -20.51 22.16
CA GLY A 91 12.20 -21.48 23.22
C GLY A 91 13.09 -21.02 24.37
N GLU A 92 12.46 -20.71 25.50
CA GLU A 92 12.98 -21.02 26.85
C GLU A 92 11.83 -21.57 27.69
#